data_AF-S7PUT0-F1
#
_entry.id   AF-S7PUT0-F1
#
_cell.length_a   1.000
_cell.length_b   1.000
_cell.length_c   1.000
_cell.angle_alpha   90.00
_cell.angle_beta   90.00
_cell.angle_gamma   90.00
#
_symmetry.space_group_name_H-M   'P 1'
#
loop_
_entity.id
_entity.type
_entity.pdbx_description
1 polymer ?
#
loop_
_entity_poly.entity_id
_entity_poly.type
_entity_poly.pdbx_seq_one_letter_code
_entity_poly.pdbx_strand_id
1 'polypeptide(L)'
;MSAPATNLPPLSLSILGVEPLDEFIREVADFVHHMISTRPDVGGQVELEAKIGILRNKHSGQRAQLPVLVETILDPNFPDVRFESNMSIAKHRHYNELLNNLMTSSLQPGHPTTPLQYAHRYLIDSFYPADNPRDREKIRVTRDEKSGAVLECMKKMRLGDLNVYSPKRGADWRISVSLEIPVPPPSGNPTHTRRKDRLSYTHEEFVIDLTQVTSTTSPNAPPEVLHELELEVARPELLLATASKRNDLNVPEQERYAFDELIRAFVNDARILVRNSGEGWH
;
A
#
# COMPACT_ATOMS: atom_id res chain seq x y z
N MET A 1 18.72 13.29 53.70
CA MET A 1 17.62 13.19 52.72
C MET A 1 18.22 12.61 51.45
N SER A 2 17.95 11.34 51.15
CA SER A 2 18.44 10.68 49.94
C SER A 2 17.68 11.20 48.72
N ALA A 3 18.38 11.62 47.68
CA ALA A 3 17.78 12.02 46.41
C ALA A 3 16.91 10.87 45.85
N PRO A 4 15.74 11.15 45.25
CA PRO A 4 14.91 10.12 44.66
C PRO A 4 15.66 9.47 43.49
N ALA A 5 15.68 8.14 43.47
CA ALA A 5 16.26 7.36 42.37
C ALA A 5 15.50 7.70 41.08
N THR A 6 16.19 8.26 40.10
CA THR A 6 15.62 8.78 38.84
C THR A 6 15.38 7.72 37.77
N ASN A 7 15.68 6.45 38.04
CA ASN A 7 15.42 5.34 37.11
C ASN A 7 14.45 4.33 37.73
N LEU A 8 13.17 4.48 37.40
CA LEU A 8 12.17 3.44 37.66
C LEU A 8 12.41 2.26 36.71
N PRO A 9 12.31 1.00 37.17
CA PRO A 9 12.42 -0.17 36.30
C PRO A 9 11.22 -0.25 35.34
N PRO A 10 11.38 -0.89 34.17
CA PRO A 10 10.27 -1.11 33.24
C PRO A 10 9.18 -1.98 33.89
N LEU A 11 7.92 -1.68 33.55
CA LEU A 11 6.78 -2.51 33.97
C LEU A 11 6.79 -3.84 33.21
N SER A 12 6.25 -4.88 33.84
CA SER A 12 5.95 -6.14 33.14
C SER A 12 4.94 -5.90 32.02
N LEU A 13 5.09 -6.61 30.89
CA LEU A 13 4.20 -6.48 29.72
C LEU A 13 2.73 -6.78 30.06
N SER A 14 2.51 -7.78 30.91
CA SER A 14 1.21 -8.14 31.48
C SER A 14 1.40 -9.01 32.73
N ILE A 15 0.29 -9.40 33.38
CA ILE A 15 0.29 -10.38 34.48
C ILE A 15 0.88 -11.75 34.08
N LEU A 16 0.94 -12.04 32.77
CA LEU A 16 1.50 -13.27 32.21
C LEU A 16 2.91 -13.07 31.62
N GLY A 17 3.44 -11.84 31.64
CA GLY A 17 4.73 -11.51 31.04
C GLY A 17 4.74 -11.47 29.51
N VAL A 18 3.56 -11.49 28.86
CA VAL A 18 3.40 -11.44 27.40
C VAL A 18 2.58 -10.24 26.97
N GLU A 19 2.89 -9.65 25.82
CA GLU A 19 2.06 -8.60 25.21
C GLU A 19 0.83 -9.24 24.53
N PRO A 20 -0.40 -8.73 24.73
CA PRO A 20 -1.56 -9.22 24.01
C PRO A 20 -1.42 -8.95 22.50
N LEU A 21 -2.08 -9.77 21.69
CA LEU A 21 -2.09 -9.59 20.24
C LEU A 21 -2.78 -8.27 19.86
N ASP A 22 -2.22 -7.56 18.88
CA ASP A 22 -2.90 -6.43 18.25
C ASP A 22 -3.96 -6.97 17.28
N GLU A 23 -5.22 -6.94 17.72
CA GLU A 23 -6.38 -7.39 16.94
C GLU A 23 -6.47 -6.70 15.57
N PHE A 24 -6.02 -5.45 15.45
CA PHE A 24 -6.02 -4.76 14.16
C PHE A 24 -5.06 -5.44 13.18
N ILE A 25 -3.84 -5.73 13.64
CA ILE A 25 -2.81 -6.36 12.81
C ILE A 25 -3.20 -7.79 12.50
N ARG A 26 -3.80 -8.49 13.47
CA ARG A 26 -4.31 -9.84 13.26
C ARG A 26 -5.41 -9.89 12.21
N GLU A 27 -6.37 -8.96 12.26
CA GLU A 27 -7.45 -8.86 11.27
C GLU A 27 -6.90 -8.60 9.86
N VAL A 28 -5.92 -7.70 9.72
CA VAL A 28 -5.24 -7.47 8.43
C VAL A 28 -4.53 -8.75 7.96
N ALA A 29 -3.82 -9.44 8.85
CA ALA A 29 -3.10 -10.66 8.50
C ALA A 29 -4.06 -11.78 8.09
N ASP A 30 -5.18 -11.94 8.79
CA ASP A 30 -6.23 -12.92 8.45
C ASP A 30 -6.87 -12.61 7.10
N PHE A 31 -7.19 -11.34 6.83
CA PHE A 31 -7.69 -10.90 5.53
C PHE A 31 -6.70 -11.19 4.39
N VAL A 32 -5.45 -10.75 4.51
CA VAL A 32 -4.43 -10.93 3.45
C VAL A 32 -4.15 -12.42 3.23
N HIS A 33 -4.00 -13.19 4.31
CA HIS A 33 -3.80 -14.63 4.22
C HIS A 33 -4.97 -15.31 3.52
N HIS A 34 -6.21 -14.97 3.88
CA HIS A 34 -7.40 -15.52 3.22
C HIS A 34 -7.39 -15.22 1.71
N MET A 35 -7.16 -13.97 1.30
CA MET A 35 -7.07 -13.58 -0.11
C MET A 35 -5.99 -14.37 -0.85
N ILE A 36 -4.82 -14.57 -0.24
CA ILE A 36 -3.73 -15.36 -0.80
C ILE A 36 -4.13 -16.83 -0.92
N SER A 37 -4.69 -17.44 0.13
CA SER A 37 -5.01 -18.88 0.16
C SER A 37 -6.17 -19.27 -0.75
N THR A 38 -7.13 -18.37 -0.99
CA THR A 38 -8.31 -18.64 -1.83
C THR A 38 -8.20 -18.07 -3.24
N ARG A 39 -7.02 -17.55 -3.61
CA ARG A 39 -6.81 -16.99 -4.95
C ARG A 39 -6.99 -18.06 -6.04
N PRO A 40 -7.46 -17.68 -7.24
CA PRO A 40 -7.55 -18.60 -8.36
C PRO A 40 -6.15 -19.04 -8.83
N ASP A 41 -6.03 -20.29 -9.25
CA ASP A 41 -4.78 -20.85 -9.80
C ASP A 41 -4.67 -20.54 -11.30
N VAL A 42 -4.44 -19.27 -11.62
CA VAL A 42 -4.34 -18.74 -13.00
C VAL A 42 -2.96 -18.18 -13.31
N GLY A 43 -1.97 -18.49 -12.46
CA GLY A 43 -0.65 -17.88 -12.48
C GLY A 43 -0.65 -16.41 -12.05
N GLY A 44 0.51 -15.76 -12.15
CA GLY A 44 0.71 -14.36 -11.76
C GLY A 44 1.32 -14.19 -10.37
N GLN A 45 1.69 -12.94 -10.07
CA GLN A 45 2.30 -12.55 -8.80
C GLN A 45 1.25 -11.87 -7.91
N VAL A 46 1.27 -12.20 -6.62
CA VAL A 46 0.43 -11.50 -5.64
C VAL A 46 1.06 -10.15 -5.34
N GLU A 47 0.27 -9.10 -5.46
CA GLU A 47 0.61 -7.76 -5.02
C GLU A 47 -0.23 -7.42 -3.78
N LEU A 48 0.46 -7.04 -2.70
CA LEU A 48 -0.14 -6.46 -1.51
C LEU A 48 0.29 -4.99 -1.44
N GLU A 49 -0.69 -4.09 -1.52
CA GLU A 49 -0.49 -2.64 -1.53
C GLU A 49 -1.40 -1.95 -0.49
N ALA A 50 -0.90 -0.91 0.15
CA ALA A 50 -1.65 0.03 0.96
C ALA A 50 -1.64 1.39 0.26
N LYS A 51 -2.83 1.94 -0.03
CA LYS A 51 -2.99 3.24 -0.67
C LYS A 51 -3.43 4.27 0.35
N ILE A 52 -2.80 5.43 0.32
CA ILE A 52 -3.15 6.56 1.18
C ILE A 52 -4.14 7.47 0.42
N GLY A 53 -5.27 7.79 1.04
CA GLY A 53 -6.36 8.49 0.38
C GLY A 53 -7.43 8.97 1.34
N ILE A 54 -8.66 9.09 0.86
CA ILE A 54 -9.81 9.53 1.66
C ILE A 54 -10.99 8.60 1.44
N LEU A 55 -11.62 8.15 2.53
CA LEU A 55 -12.92 7.51 2.47
C LEU A 55 -14.00 8.59 2.39
N ARG A 56 -14.78 8.58 1.32
CA ARG A 56 -15.87 9.52 1.09
C ARG A 56 -17.22 8.85 1.15
N ASN A 57 -18.19 9.56 1.72
CA ASN A 57 -19.57 9.18 1.62
C ASN A 57 -20.05 9.31 0.16
N LYS A 58 -20.66 8.27 -0.39
CA LYS A 58 -21.10 8.23 -1.80
C LYS A 58 -22.14 9.30 -2.13
N HIS A 59 -22.99 9.65 -1.17
CA HIS A 59 -24.08 10.61 -1.34
C HIS A 59 -23.57 12.06 -1.25
N SER A 60 -22.83 12.40 -0.21
CA SER A 60 -22.39 13.80 0.02
C SER A 60 -21.09 14.16 -0.69
N GLY A 61 -20.28 13.16 -1.09
CA GLY A 61 -18.93 13.37 -1.58
C GLY A 61 -17.96 13.95 -0.53
N GLN A 62 -18.39 14.12 0.72
CA GLN A 62 -17.53 14.56 1.81
C GLN A 62 -16.80 13.36 2.42
N ARG A 63 -15.70 13.63 3.13
CA ARG A 63 -15.02 12.59 3.91
C ARG A 63 -16.02 11.96 4.88
N ALA A 64 -15.99 10.63 4.98
CA ALA A 64 -16.88 9.88 5.84
C ALA A 64 -16.75 10.32 7.30
N GLN A 65 -17.87 10.37 8.00
CA GLN A 65 -17.95 10.64 9.43
C GLN A 65 -18.62 9.44 10.08
N LEU A 66 -17.81 8.61 10.75
CA LEU A 66 -18.26 7.40 11.40
C LEU A 66 -18.20 7.58 12.92
N PRO A 67 -19.11 6.98 13.70
CA PRO A 67 -19.15 7.14 15.16
C PRO A 67 -18.06 6.30 15.87
N VAL A 68 -16.80 6.49 15.49
CA VAL A 68 -15.62 5.80 16.03
C VAL A 68 -14.52 6.81 16.37
N LEU A 69 -13.74 6.52 17.41
CA LEU A 69 -12.75 7.46 17.95
C LEU A 69 -11.31 7.16 17.51
N VAL A 70 -11.07 5.99 16.92
CA VAL A 70 -9.74 5.49 16.57
C VAL A 70 -9.74 4.89 15.18
N GLU A 71 -8.54 4.63 14.69
CA GLU A 71 -8.34 3.88 13.44
C GLU A 71 -9.17 2.59 13.47
N THR A 72 -9.98 2.37 12.45
CA THR A 72 -10.96 1.28 12.42
C THR A 72 -10.98 0.65 11.04
N ILE A 73 -10.81 -0.67 10.98
CA ILE A 73 -11.07 -1.48 9.79
C ILE A 73 -12.58 -1.47 9.55
N LEU A 74 -12.99 -1.09 8.36
CA LEU A 74 -14.39 -1.15 7.96
C LEU A 74 -14.71 -2.53 7.40
N ASP A 75 -15.91 -3.02 7.72
CA ASP A 75 -16.50 -4.17 7.03
C ASP A 75 -16.42 -3.94 5.50
N PRO A 76 -15.93 -4.91 4.71
CA PRO A 76 -15.90 -4.78 3.24
C PRO A 76 -17.26 -4.46 2.61
N ASN A 77 -18.37 -4.84 3.27
CA ASN A 77 -19.75 -4.57 2.86
C ASN A 77 -20.31 -3.26 3.44
N PHE A 78 -19.49 -2.46 4.14
CA PHE A 78 -19.95 -1.20 4.72
C PHE A 78 -20.54 -0.31 3.62
N PRO A 79 -21.83 0.06 3.71
CA PRO A 79 -22.50 0.76 2.63
C PRO A 79 -21.99 2.19 2.49
N ASP A 80 -22.29 2.81 1.36
CA ASP A 80 -22.21 4.26 1.18
C ASP A 80 -20.84 4.92 1.36
N VAL A 81 -19.75 4.15 1.34
CA VAL A 81 -18.38 4.69 1.28
C VAL A 81 -17.68 4.28 -0.01
N ARG A 82 -16.88 5.20 -0.54
CA ARG A 82 -15.91 4.94 -1.60
C ARG A 82 -14.55 5.46 -1.18
N PHE A 83 -13.50 4.75 -1.54
CA PHE A 83 -12.14 5.23 -1.34
C PHE A 83 -11.68 5.99 -2.58
N GLU A 84 -11.04 7.14 -2.35
CA GLU A 84 -10.39 7.92 -3.39
C GLU A 84 -8.89 7.95 -3.10
N SER A 85 -8.12 7.27 -3.95
CA SER A 85 -6.66 7.28 -3.94
C SER A 85 -6.17 8.57 -4.61
N ASN A 86 -6.22 9.68 -3.88
CA ASN A 86 -5.74 10.97 -4.37
C ASN A 86 -5.40 11.88 -3.19
N MET A 87 -4.47 12.79 -3.40
CA MET A 87 -4.15 13.87 -2.47
C MET A 87 -3.93 15.20 -3.20
N SER A 88 -3.96 16.30 -2.46
CA SER A 88 -3.58 17.60 -3.01
C SER A 88 -2.10 17.62 -3.41
N ILE A 89 -1.75 18.43 -4.41
CA ILE A 89 -0.36 18.67 -4.79
C ILE A 89 0.55 19.13 -3.63
N ALA A 90 -0.01 19.88 -2.66
CA ALA A 90 0.74 20.31 -1.47
C ALA A 90 1.16 19.12 -0.59
N LYS A 91 0.21 18.20 -0.31
CA LYS A 91 0.50 16.93 0.38
C LYS A 91 1.49 16.06 -0.39
N HIS A 92 1.35 15.97 -1.71
CA HIS A 92 2.30 15.22 -2.54
C HIS A 92 3.72 15.79 -2.43
N ARG A 93 3.87 17.12 -2.49
CA ARG A 93 5.16 17.79 -2.26
C ARG A 93 5.71 17.51 -0.88
N HIS A 94 4.87 17.59 0.16
CA HIS A 94 5.27 17.28 1.53
C HIS A 94 5.85 15.87 1.67
N TYR A 95 5.19 14.85 1.11
CA TYR A 95 5.71 13.49 1.13
C TYR A 95 7.02 13.34 0.35
N ASN A 96 7.15 14.01 -0.81
CA ASN A 96 8.39 14.01 -1.57
C ASN A 96 9.55 14.56 -0.73
N GLU A 97 9.37 15.70 -0.07
CA GLU A 97 10.37 16.32 0.80
C GLU A 97 10.71 15.39 1.99
N LEU A 98 9.69 14.82 2.64
CA LEU A 98 9.86 13.89 3.76
C LEU A 98 10.67 12.65 3.35
N LEU A 99 10.31 11.99 2.24
CA LEU A 99 10.95 10.76 1.79
C LEU A 99 12.38 11.01 1.28
N ASN A 100 12.63 12.14 0.61
CA ASN A 100 14.00 12.53 0.22
C ASN A 100 14.90 12.82 1.43
N ASN A 101 14.34 13.44 2.47
CA ASN A 101 15.07 13.68 3.71
C ASN A 101 15.41 12.37 4.43
N LEU A 102 14.45 11.44 4.52
CA LEU A 102 14.68 10.09 5.08
C LEU A 102 15.73 9.30 4.29
N MET A 103 15.68 9.36 2.96
CA MET A 103 16.68 8.76 2.09
C MET A 103 18.08 9.30 2.43
N THR A 104 18.22 10.62 2.49
CA THR A 104 19.50 11.28 2.79
C THR A 104 20.00 10.98 4.21
N SER A 105 19.11 10.93 5.20
CA SER A 105 19.48 10.64 6.59
C SER A 105 19.89 9.17 6.78
N SER A 106 19.24 8.24 6.06
CA SER A 106 19.53 6.81 6.13
C SER A 106 20.94 6.44 5.65
N LEU A 107 21.57 7.30 4.84
CA LEU A 107 22.94 7.12 4.35
C LEU A 107 24.01 7.60 5.34
N GLN A 108 23.62 8.27 6.44
CA GLN A 108 24.58 8.81 7.39
C GLN A 108 25.23 7.70 8.25
N PRO A 109 26.54 7.80 8.55
CA PRO A 109 27.20 6.84 9.43
C PRO A 109 26.54 6.78 10.81
N GLY A 110 26.22 5.57 11.27
CA GLY A 110 25.59 5.36 12.58
C GLY A 110 24.07 5.56 12.60
N HIS A 111 23.41 5.72 11.43
CA HIS A 111 21.96 5.66 11.37
C HIS A 111 21.46 4.27 11.83
N PRO A 112 20.40 4.19 12.66
CA PRO A 112 19.98 2.93 13.29
C PRO A 112 19.26 1.97 12.34
N THR A 113 18.85 2.43 11.15
CA THR A 113 18.10 1.62 10.17
C THR A 113 18.93 1.32 8.94
N THR A 114 18.48 0.35 8.13
CA THR A 114 19.09 0.08 6.84
C THR A 114 18.93 1.27 5.88
N PRO A 115 19.87 1.49 4.94
CA PRO A 115 19.75 2.57 3.97
C PRO A 115 18.57 2.37 3.03
N LEU A 116 17.86 3.46 2.75
CA LEU A 116 16.84 3.47 1.71
C LEU A 116 17.50 3.42 0.32
N GLN A 117 16.75 2.96 -0.67
CA GLN A 117 17.10 3.05 -2.09
C GLN A 117 16.08 3.95 -2.80
N TYR A 118 16.51 4.63 -3.85
CA TYR A 118 15.68 5.57 -4.59
C TYR A 118 15.72 5.31 -6.10
N ALA A 119 14.56 5.37 -6.75
CA ALA A 119 14.44 5.34 -8.21
C ALA A 119 13.39 6.34 -8.68
N HIS A 120 13.65 7.00 -9.81
CA HIS A 120 12.71 7.91 -10.46
C HIS A 120 12.40 7.40 -11.86
N ARG A 121 11.13 7.14 -12.15
CA ARG A 121 10.68 6.55 -13.41
C ARG A 121 9.59 7.40 -14.05
N TYR A 122 9.73 7.65 -15.34
CA TYR A 122 8.68 8.22 -16.18
C TYR A 122 8.11 7.11 -17.05
N LEU A 123 6.84 6.79 -16.84
CA LEU A 123 6.20 5.62 -17.43
C LEU A 123 4.96 6.03 -18.22
N ILE A 124 4.61 5.22 -19.22
CA ILE A 124 3.36 5.32 -19.95
C ILE A 124 2.63 3.99 -19.79
N ASP A 125 1.47 4.03 -19.13
CA ASP A 125 0.56 2.89 -19.06
C ASP A 125 -0.45 3.01 -20.19
N SER A 126 -0.57 1.97 -21.00
CA SER A 126 -1.56 1.84 -22.07
C SER A 126 -2.50 0.67 -21.79
N PHE A 127 -3.81 0.91 -21.89
CA PHE A 127 -4.84 -0.06 -21.54
C PHE A 127 -5.56 -0.58 -22.77
N TYR A 128 -5.59 -1.90 -22.91
CA TYR A 128 -6.22 -2.62 -24.01
C TYR A 128 -7.44 -3.40 -23.50
N PRO A 129 -8.48 -3.58 -24.34
CA PRO A 129 -9.57 -4.48 -23.99
C PRO A 129 -9.02 -5.90 -23.81
N ALA A 130 -9.69 -6.69 -22.98
CA ALA A 130 -9.38 -8.11 -22.90
C ALA A 130 -9.72 -8.80 -24.24
N ASP A 131 -8.97 -9.84 -24.59
CA ASP A 131 -9.24 -10.66 -25.78
C ASP A 131 -10.63 -11.32 -25.70
N ASN A 132 -11.07 -11.66 -24.49
CA ASN A 132 -12.40 -12.16 -24.22
C ASN A 132 -13.32 -11.01 -23.74
N PRO A 133 -14.39 -10.66 -24.46
CA PRO A 133 -15.33 -9.62 -24.02
C PRO A 133 -16.05 -9.89 -22.68
N ARG A 134 -16.00 -11.14 -22.19
CA ARG A 134 -16.53 -11.50 -20.86
C ARG A 134 -15.59 -11.11 -19.73
N ASP A 135 -14.31 -10.93 -20.03
CA ASP A 135 -13.31 -10.51 -19.06
C ASP A 135 -13.43 -9.00 -18.85
N ARG A 136 -13.61 -8.59 -17.59
CA ARG A 136 -13.78 -7.17 -17.24
C ARG A 136 -12.44 -6.47 -17.07
N GLU A 137 -11.38 -7.22 -16.80
CA GLU A 137 -10.05 -6.68 -16.53
C GLU A 137 -9.34 -6.33 -17.83
N LYS A 138 -8.82 -5.11 -17.91
CA LYS A 138 -8.04 -4.63 -19.06
C LYS A 138 -6.62 -5.16 -19.01
N ILE A 139 -6.00 -5.32 -20.19
CA ILE A 139 -4.57 -5.58 -20.29
C ILE A 139 -3.84 -4.24 -20.16
N ARG A 140 -2.89 -4.14 -19.25
CA ARG A 140 -2.01 -2.98 -19.05
C ARG A 140 -0.64 -3.27 -19.65
N VAL A 141 -0.20 -2.39 -20.53
CA VAL A 141 1.18 -2.36 -21.04
C VAL A 141 1.87 -1.13 -20.47
N THR A 142 2.93 -1.33 -19.70
CA THR A 142 3.75 -0.27 -19.12
C THR A 142 5.02 -0.10 -19.94
N ARG A 143 5.31 1.13 -20.38
CA ARG A 143 6.51 1.48 -21.14
C ARG A 143 7.33 2.54 -20.43
N ASP A 144 8.65 2.47 -20.58
CA ASP A 144 9.52 3.60 -20.26
C ASP A 144 9.24 4.75 -21.23
N GLU A 145 8.98 5.95 -20.72
CA GLU A 145 8.58 7.11 -21.53
C GLU A 145 9.68 7.53 -22.52
N LYS A 146 10.95 7.44 -22.11
CA LYS A 146 12.07 7.94 -22.90
C LYS A 146 12.48 6.99 -24.02
N SER A 147 12.60 5.70 -23.72
CA SER A 147 13.07 4.68 -24.65
C SER A 147 11.94 3.99 -25.42
N GLY A 148 10.70 4.05 -24.93
CA GLY A 148 9.56 3.31 -25.48
C GLY A 148 9.59 1.80 -25.21
N ALA A 149 10.60 1.32 -24.47
CA ALA A 149 10.76 -0.09 -24.13
C ALA A 149 9.58 -0.58 -23.28
N VAL A 150 9.07 -1.77 -23.61
CA VAL A 150 8.03 -2.44 -22.80
C VAL A 150 8.71 -2.96 -21.53
N LEU A 151 8.26 -2.47 -20.37
CA LEU A 151 8.74 -2.91 -19.07
C LEU A 151 7.87 -4.04 -18.52
N GLU A 152 6.56 -3.93 -18.72
CA GLU A 152 5.59 -4.88 -18.19
C GLU A 152 4.36 -4.97 -19.11
N CYS A 153 3.80 -6.18 -19.22
CA CYS A 153 2.54 -6.43 -19.88
C CYS A 153 1.75 -7.45 -19.05
N MET A 154 0.65 -7.02 -18.45
CA MET A 154 -0.08 -7.85 -17.49
C MET A 154 -1.58 -7.51 -17.41
N LYS A 155 -2.35 -8.42 -16.83
CA LYS A 155 -3.75 -8.24 -16.42
C LYS A 155 -3.82 -8.24 -14.89
N LYS A 156 -4.35 -7.15 -14.31
CA LYS A 156 -4.53 -6.99 -12.86
C LYS A 156 -5.90 -7.49 -12.44
N MET A 157 -5.94 -8.52 -11.60
CA MET A 157 -7.16 -9.08 -11.02
C MET A 157 -7.23 -8.72 -9.53
N ARG A 158 -8.26 -7.97 -9.13
CA ARG A 158 -8.46 -7.60 -7.72
C ARG A 158 -8.99 -8.82 -6.95
N LEU A 159 -8.30 -9.24 -5.89
CA LEU A 159 -8.75 -10.31 -5.00
C LEU A 159 -9.65 -9.76 -3.90
N GLY A 160 -9.26 -8.64 -3.28
CA GLY A 160 -10.05 -8.00 -2.24
C GLY A 160 -9.47 -6.67 -1.76
N ASP A 161 -10.31 -5.92 -1.06
CA ASP A 161 -10.00 -4.62 -0.44
C ASP A 161 -10.43 -4.59 1.02
N LEU A 162 -9.62 -3.95 1.86
CA LEU A 162 -9.95 -3.61 3.23
C LEU A 162 -9.75 -2.11 3.45
N ASN A 163 -10.84 -1.40 3.76
CA ASN A 163 -10.78 0.05 4.00
C ASN A 163 -10.51 0.32 5.48
N VAL A 164 -9.63 1.25 5.76
CA VAL A 164 -9.30 1.68 7.12
C VAL A 164 -9.63 3.16 7.28
N TYR A 165 -10.55 3.45 8.18
CA TYR A 165 -10.96 4.81 8.54
C TYR A 165 -10.12 5.34 9.69
N SER A 166 -9.59 6.55 9.53
CA SER A 166 -8.65 7.16 10.47
C SER A 166 -9.16 8.54 10.95
N PRO A 167 -10.08 8.59 11.93
CA PRO A 167 -10.79 9.82 12.32
C PRO A 167 -9.87 10.92 12.88
N LYS A 168 -8.72 10.53 13.45
CA LYS A 168 -7.73 11.44 14.06
C LYS A 168 -6.63 11.89 13.10
N ARG A 169 -6.70 11.53 11.81
CA ARG A 169 -5.64 11.76 10.82
C ARG A 169 -6.18 12.49 9.61
N GLY A 170 -5.27 13.10 8.83
CA GLY A 170 -5.61 13.84 7.61
C GLY A 170 -5.86 12.98 6.37
N ALA A 171 -5.70 11.66 6.50
CA ALA A 171 -5.91 10.66 5.47
C ALA A 171 -6.51 9.38 6.08
N ASP A 172 -7.22 8.64 5.24
CA ASP A 172 -7.63 7.25 5.42
C ASP A 172 -6.74 6.37 4.53
N TRP A 173 -6.90 5.06 4.59
CA TRP A 173 -6.11 4.17 3.75
C TRP A 173 -6.87 2.90 3.37
N ARG A 174 -6.41 2.26 2.30
CA ARG A 174 -6.98 1.02 1.78
C ARG A 174 -5.88 0.01 1.57
N ILE A 175 -6.06 -1.18 2.13
CA ILE A 175 -5.25 -2.35 1.84
C ILE A 175 -5.90 -3.06 0.66
N SER A 176 -5.12 -3.38 -0.36
CA SER A 176 -5.58 -4.07 -1.56
C SER A 176 -4.71 -5.29 -1.82
N VAL A 177 -5.33 -6.41 -2.14
CA VAL A 177 -4.63 -7.61 -2.61
C VAL A 177 -5.06 -7.87 -4.05
N SER A 178 -4.07 -7.98 -4.95
CA SER A 178 -4.31 -8.22 -6.38
C SER A 178 -3.43 -9.36 -6.89
N LEU A 179 -3.82 -9.97 -8.01
CA LEU A 179 -2.95 -10.79 -8.85
C LEU A 179 -2.55 -9.98 -10.09
N GLU A 180 -1.25 -9.87 -10.33
CA GLU A 180 -0.69 -9.34 -11.57
C GLU A 180 -0.27 -10.52 -12.46
N ILE A 181 -1.08 -10.78 -13.50
CA ILE A 181 -0.94 -11.95 -14.37
C ILE A 181 -0.22 -11.50 -15.64
N PRO A 182 1.03 -11.93 -15.89
CA PRO A 182 1.73 -11.59 -17.12
C PRO A 182 0.96 -12.10 -18.34
N VAL A 183 0.82 -11.26 -19.36
CA VAL A 183 0.17 -11.63 -20.62
C VAL A 183 1.02 -11.19 -21.81
N PRO A 184 0.91 -11.85 -22.97
CA PRO A 184 1.55 -11.38 -24.19
C PRO A 184 1.09 -9.95 -24.56
N PRO A 185 1.94 -9.16 -25.24
CA PRO A 185 1.54 -7.85 -25.73
C PRO A 185 0.28 -7.93 -26.61
N PRO A 186 -0.76 -7.14 -26.31
CA PRO A 186 -2.01 -7.18 -27.07
C PRO A 186 -1.82 -6.56 -28.46
N SER A 187 -2.70 -6.97 -29.39
CA SER A 187 -2.80 -6.35 -30.70
C SER A 187 -3.84 -5.22 -30.71
N GLY A 188 -3.69 -4.26 -31.63
CA GLY A 188 -4.63 -3.14 -31.78
C GLY A 188 -4.22 -1.88 -31.02
N ASN A 189 -5.19 -0.96 -30.87
CA ASN A 189 -4.95 0.35 -30.28
C ASN A 189 -5.37 0.39 -28.80
N PRO A 190 -4.64 1.12 -27.95
CA PRO A 190 -5.05 1.33 -26.57
C PRO A 190 -6.36 2.11 -26.51
N THR A 191 -7.22 1.73 -25.56
CA THR A 191 -8.47 2.43 -25.25
C THR A 191 -8.25 3.66 -24.38
N HIS A 192 -7.17 3.63 -23.58
CA HIS A 192 -6.81 4.69 -22.66
C HIS A 192 -5.31 4.65 -22.41
N THR A 193 -4.71 5.82 -22.24
CA THR A 193 -3.30 5.97 -21.89
C THR A 193 -3.18 6.97 -20.75
N ARG A 194 -2.27 6.69 -19.82
CA ARG A 194 -1.90 7.61 -18.74
C ARG A 194 -0.39 7.70 -18.62
N ARG A 195 0.10 8.90 -18.36
CA ARG A 195 1.51 9.17 -18.05
C ARG A 195 1.69 9.10 -16.54
N LYS A 196 2.76 8.46 -16.06
CA LYS A 196 3.11 8.34 -14.65
C LYS A 196 4.49 8.91 -14.41
N ASP A 197 4.58 9.79 -13.43
CA ASP A 197 5.83 10.28 -12.87
C ASP A 197 5.94 9.68 -11.46
N ARG A 198 6.85 8.72 -11.28
CA ARG A 198 6.92 7.86 -10.10
C ARG A 198 8.27 7.96 -9.40
N LEU A 199 8.22 8.36 -8.15
CA LEU A 199 9.33 8.36 -7.21
C LEU A 199 9.17 7.14 -6.30
N SER A 200 10.08 6.18 -6.40
CA SER A 200 10.06 4.93 -5.65
C SER A 200 11.16 4.92 -4.59
N TYR A 201 10.78 4.65 -3.35
CA TYR A 201 11.69 4.49 -2.21
C TYR A 201 11.59 3.06 -1.69
N THR A 202 12.70 2.33 -1.66
CA THR A 202 12.72 0.94 -1.18
C THR A 202 13.44 0.86 0.15
N HIS A 203 12.82 0.20 1.13
CA HIS A 203 13.36 -0.06 2.45
C HIS A 203 13.00 -1.48 2.86
N GLU A 204 14.00 -2.35 2.99
CA GLU A 204 13.82 -3.76 3.35
C GLU A 204 12.81 -4.46 2.42
N GLU A 205 11.68 -4.92 2.97
CA GLU A 205 10.63 -5.66 2.25
C GLU A 205 9.55 -4.76 1.64
N PHE A 206 9.76 -3.44 1.63
CA PHE A 206 8.74 -2.48 1.28
C PHE A 206 9.19 -1.49 0.21
N VAL A 207 8.25 -1.12 -0.66
CA VAL A 207 8.40 -0.05 -1.64
C VAL A 207 7.34 1.01 -1.35
N ILE A 208 7.77 2.26 -1.23
CA ILE A 208 6.88 3.43 -1.13
C ILE A 208 6.95 4.16 -2.46
N ASP A 209 5.83 4.17 -3.17
CA ASP A 209 5.67 4.82 -4.46
C ASP A 209 4.87 6.12 -4.31
N LEU A 210 5.50 7.25 -4.62
CA LEU A 210 4.84 8.54 -4.75
C LEU A 210 4.69 8.84 -6.24
N THR A 211 3.44 8.80 -6.72
CA THR A 211 3.15 8.83 -8.16
C THR A 211 2.22 9.99 -8.52
N GLN A 212 2.63 10.80 -9.50
CA GLN A 212 1.72 11.69 -10.22
C GLN A 212 1.23 10.99 -11.48
N VAL A 213 -0.08 10.84 -11.63
CA VAL A 213 -0.73 10.23 -12.78
C VAL A 213 -1.42 11.31 -13.60
N THR A 214 -1.17 11.36 -14.90
CA THR A 214 -1.84 12.27 -15.83
C THR A 214 -2.60 11.48 -16.87
N SER A 215 -3.92 11.65 -16.89
CA SER A 215 -4.84 10.89 -17.75
C SER A 215 -5.58 11.83 -18.69
N THR A 216 -5.67 11.46 -19.96
CA THR A 216 -6.47 12.18 -20.97
C THR A 216 -7.70 11.34 -21.31
N THR A 217 -8.87 11.79 -20.85
CA THR A 217 -10.14 11.07 -21.03
C THR A 217 -10.82 11.42 -22.35
N SER A 218 -10.51 12.57 -22.96
CA SER A 218 -10.99 12.99 -24.28
C SER A 218 -10.04 14.00 -24.91
N PRO A 219 -9.94 14.08 -26.25
CA PRO A 219 -9.01 14.99 -26.95
C PRO A 219 -9.16 16.46 -26.57
N ASN A 220 -10.38 16.87 -26.20
CA ASN A 220 -10.74 18.26 -25.90
C ASN A 220 -10.94 18.54 -24.39
N ALA A 221 -10.78 17.54 -23.52
CA ALA A 221 -10.90 17.72 -22.08
C ALA A 221 -9.54 18.07 -21.47
N PRO A 222 -9.48 18.93 -20.43
CA PRO A 222 -8.24 19.14 -19.70
C PRO A 222 -7.76 17.81 -19.09
N PRO A 223 -6.44 17.55 -19.06
CA PRO A 223 -5.90 16.36 -18.43
C PRO A 223 -6.29 16.28 -16.96
N GLU A 224 -6.72 15.11 -16.52
CA GLU A 224 -6.91 14.82 -15.10
C GLU A 224 -5.55 14.47 -14.48
N VAL A 225 -5.20 15.13 -13.38
CA VAL A 225 -3.96 14.88 -12.63
C VAL A 225 -4.31 14.37 -11.24
N LEU A 226 -3.82 13.18 -10.92
CA LEU A 226 -3.95 12.55 -9.61
C LEU A 226 -2.57 12.44 -8.95
N HIS A 227 -2.56 12.54 -7.63
CA HIS A 227 -1.37 12.36 -6.81
C HIS A 227 -1.62 11.21 -5.84
N GLU A 228 -0.86 10.13 -6.00
CA GLU A 228 -1.03 8.87 -5.29
C GLU A 228 0.18 8.59 -4.41
N LEU A 229 -0.05 7.95 -3.27
CA LEU A 229 0.99 7.41 -2.39
C LEU A 229 0.61 5.98 -2.03
N GLU A 230 1.49 5.06 -2.39
CA GLU A 230 1.30 3.61 -2.29
C GLU A 230 2.46 3.02 -1.48
N LEU A 231 2.17 2.07 -0.60
CA LEU A 231 3.13 1.22 0.10
C LEU A 231 2.90 -0.21 -0.36
N GLU A 232 3.92 -0.90 -0.82
CA GLU A 232 3.82 -2.24 -1.39
C GLU A 232 4.82 -3.19 -0.73
N VAL A 233 4.46 -4.48 -0.62
CA VAL A 233 5.45 -5.51 -0.29
C VAL A 233 6.29 -5.81 -1.53
N ALA A 234 7.60 -5.57 -1.42
CA ALA A 234 8.55 -5.62 -2.53
C ALA A 234 8.75 -7.03 -3.11
N ARG A 235 8.61 -8.07 -2.28
CA ARG A 235 8.91 -9.46 -2.60
C ARG A 235 7.69 -10.37 -2.49
N PRO A 236 6.92 -10.54 -3.57
CA PRO A 236 5.77 -11.45 -3.61
C PRO A 236 6.10 -12.88 -3.17
N GLU A 237 7.30 -13.37 -3.52
CA GLU A 237 7.75 -14.71 -3.14
C GLU A 237 7.94 -14.86 -1.61
N LEU A 238 8.42 -13.83 -0.93
CA LEU A 238 8.54 -13.83 0.53
C LEU A 238 7.16 -13.82 1.18
N LEU A 239 6.25 -12.98 0.67
CA LEU A 239 4.88 -12.91 1.15
C LEU A 239 4.18 -14.28 1.03
N LEU A 240 4.33 -14.96 -0.12
CA LEU A 240 3.75 -16.29 -0.34
C LEU A 240 4.43 -17.38 0.52
N ALA A 241 5.75 -17.34 0.66
CA ALA A 241 6.51 -18.32 1.44
C ALA A 241 6.23 -18.22 2.94
N THR A 242 6.02 -17.02 3.46
CA THR A 242 5.63 -16.82 4.86
C THR A 242 4.16 -17.17 5.08
N ALA A 243 3.27 -16.80 4.14
CA ALA A 243 1.84 -17.16 4.21
C ALA A 243 1.64 -18.68 4.27
N SER A 244 2.36 -19.46 3.46
CA SER A 244 2.21 -20.93 3.42
C SER A 244 2.59 -21.65 4.72
N LYS A 245 3.40 -21.00 5.57
CA LYS A 245 3.89 -21.53 6.85
C LYS A 245 3.12 -20.98 8.05
N ARG A 246 2.23 -20.02 7.82
CA ARG A 246 1.50 -19.33 8.89
C ARG A 246 0.69 -20.33 9.72
N ASN A 247 0.89 -20.33 11.03
CA ASN A 247 0.26 -21.27 11.98
C ASN A 247 0.58 -22.77 11.75
N ASP A 248 1.52 -23.14 10.89
CA ASP A 248 1.93 -24.53 10.73
C ASP A 248 2.71 -25.00 11.97
N LEU A 249 2.22 -26.06 12.61
CA LEU A 249 2.84 -26.61 13.82
C LEU A 249 4.14 -27.38 13.52
N ASN A 250 4.40 -27.73 12.26
CA ASN A 250 5.54 -28.53 11.85
C ASN A 250 6.79 -27.70 11.50
N VAL A 251 6.67 -26.38 11.41
CA VAL A 251 7.80 -25.47 11.17
C VAL A 251 8.27 -24.79 12.47
N PRO A 252 9.51 -24.27 12.51
CA PRO A 252 10.00 -23.48 13.62
C PRO A 252 9.06 -22.32 13.96
N GLU A 253 9.00 -21.94 15.24
CA GLU A 253 8.12 -20.87 15.73
C GLU A 253 8.31 -19.54 14.97
N GLN A 254 9.57 -19.18 14.67
CA GLN A 254 9.88 -17.99 13.89
C GLN A 254 9.24 -18.00 12.50
N GLU A 255 9.24 -19.14 11.81
CA GLU A 255 8.63 -19.28 10.49
C GLU A 255 7.10 -19.28 10.56
N ARG A 256 6.54 -19.84 11.64
CA ARG A 256 5.11 -19.87 11.91
C ARG A 256 4.49 -18.48 12.04
N TYR A 257 5.24 -17.54 12.61
CA TYR A 257 4.79 -16.16 12.85
C TYR A 257 5.38 -15.12 11.88
N ALA A 258 6.28 -15.51 10.99
CA ALA A 258 6.94 -14.60 10.04
C ALA A 258 5.95 -13.81 9.17
N PHE A 259 4.80 -14.41 8.82
CA PHE A 259 3.77 -13.72 8.06
C PHE A 259 3.11 -12.60 8.88
N ASP A 260 2.66 -12.89 10.11
CA ASP A 260 2.06 -11.88 10.98
C ASP A 260 3.05 -10.74 11.28
N GLU A 261 4.35 -11.05 11.42
CA GLU A 261 5.42 -10.05 11.58
C GLU A 261 5.62 -9.17 10.33
N LEU A 262 5.58 -9.75 9.14
CA LEU A 262 5.63 -8.99 7.88
C LEU A 262 4.44 -8.03 7.75
N ILE A 263 3.23 -8.52 8.09
CA ILE A 263 2.01 -7.70 8.09
C ILE A 263 2.09 -6.61 9.17
N ARG A 264 2.64 -6.91 10.34
CA ARG A 264 2.87 -5.93 11.41
C ARG A 264 3.75 -4.78 10.92
N ALA A 265 4.86 -5.08 10.25
CA ALA A 265 5.74 -4.06 9.67
C ALA A 265 5.03 -3.24 8.57
N PHE A 266 4.32 -3.91 7.65
CA PHE A 266 3.51 -3.26 6.61
C PHE A 266 2.48 -2.27 7.19
N VAL A 267 1.71 -2.69 8.19
CA VAL A 267 0.72 -1.84 8.87
C VAL A 267 1.39 -0.67 9.59
N ASN A 268 2.54 -0.89 10.22
CA ASN A 268 3.28 0.18 10.89
C ASN A 268 3.76 1.24 9.90
N ASP A 269 4.32 0.85 8.76
CA ASP A 269 4.77 1.79 7.74
C ASP A 269 3.60 2.57 7.15
N ALA A 270 2.47 1.90 6.86
CA ALA A 270 1.25 2.58 6.43
C ALA A 270 0.75 3.60 7.48
N ARG A 271 0.74 3.23 8.77
CA ARG A 271 0.39 4.13 9.87
C ARG A 271 1.32 5.34 9.95
N ILE A 272 2.62 5.16 9.72
CA ILE A 272 3.59 6.27 9.66
C ILE A 272 3.26 7.21 8.51
N LEU A 273 2.98 6.69 7.31
CA LEU A 273 2.57 7.51 6.17
C LEU A 273 1.28 8.28 6.46
N VAL A 274 0.24 7.63 7.00
CA VAL A 274 -1.03 8.27 7.37
C VAL A 274 -0.84 9.33 8.46
N ARG A 275 0.05 9.10 9.44
CA ARG A 275 0.37 10.09 10.49
C ARG A 275 1.01 11.36 9.95
N ASN A 276 1.75 11.26 8.85
CA ASN A 276 2.38 12.39 8.16
C ASN A 276 1.51 12.98 7.03
N SER A 277 0.19 12.73 7.05
CA SER A 277 -0.75 13.23 6.03
C SER A 277 -1.27 14.67 6.25
N GLY A 278 -0.82 15.32 7.32
CA GLY A 278 -1.20 16.68 7.71
C GLY A 278 0.01 17.56 7.98
N GLU A 279 -0.20 18.89 7.99
CA GLU A 279 0.81 19.87 8.38
C GLU A 279 1.04 19.82 9.90
N GLY A 280 1.84 18.87 10.36
CA GLY A 280 2.27 18.79 11.76
C GLY A 280 1.14 18.46 12.76
N TRP A 281 1.56 18.06 13.95
CA TRP A 281 0.66 17.84 15.08
C TRP A 281 0.28 19.21 15.67
N HIS A 282 -1.02 19.44 15.88
CA HIS A 282 -1.51 20.36 16.92
C HIS A 282 -1.97 19.53 18.11
#